data_AF-A0A831ZZT7-F1
#
_entry.id   AF-A0A831ZZT7-F1
#
_cell.length_a   1.000
_cell.length_b   1.000
_cell.length_c   1.000
_cell.angle_alpha   90.00
_cell.angle_beta   90.00
_cell.angle_gamma   90.00
#
_symmetry.space_group_name_H-M   'P 1'
#
loop_
_entity.id
_entity.type
_entity.pdbx_description
1 polymer ?
#
loop_
_entity_poly.entity_id
_entity_poly.type
_entity_poly.pdbx_seq_one_letter_code
_entity_poly.pdbx_strand_id
1 'polypeptide(L)'
;MKELWNAVVTFLKEYNMTKAGEVLRTVDWTKLLHEPMLWIAVILFLGWVVWKKALRSLLVVCSVIAFIVLLHYTLPPAGEAFSLGKLLPFAGGCLGLLALNIYFLIIRNG
;
A
#
# COMPACT_ATOMS: atom_id res chain seq x y z
N MET A 1 -9.14 -14.42 21.36
CA MET A 1 -7.98 -14.67 20.46
C MET A 1 -8.35 -15.49 19.22
N LYS A 2 -8.97 -16.68 19.36
CA LYS A 2 -9.39 -17.50 18.19
C LYS A 2 -10.39 -16.80 17.25
N GLU A 3 -11.33 -16.04 17.80
CA GLU A 3 -12.30 -15.29 16.98
C GLU A 3 -11.68 -14.11 16.24
N LEU A 4 -10.77 -13.38 16.88
CA LEU A 4 -10.03 -12.27 16.27
C LEU A 4 -9.10 -12.78 15.15
N TRP A 5 -8.48 -13.95 15.37
CA TRP A 5 -7.71 -14.65 14.35
C TRP A 5 -8.59 -15.12 13.18
N ASN A 6 -9.76 -15.69 13.46
CA ASN A 6 -10.71 -16.10 12.42
C ASN A 6 -11.26 -14.90 11.66
N ALA A 7 -11.57 -13.78 12.31
CA ALA A 7 -12.02 -12.56 11.65
C ALA A 7 -10.95 -11.97 10.72
N VAL A 8 -9.68 -11.99 11.14
CA VAL A 8 -8.54 -11.58 10.30
C VAL A 8 -8.37 -12.54 9.12
N VAL A 9 -8.45 -13.86 9.35
CA VAL A 9 -8.32 -14.88 8.30
C VAL A 9 -9.48 -14.81 7.31
N THR A 10 -10.71 -14.58 7.77
CA THR A 10 -11.90 -14.40 6.94
C THR A 10 -11.81 -13.11 6.16
N PHE A 11 -11.43 -11.99 6.78
CA PHE A 11 -11.20 -10.72 6.06
C PHE A 11 -10.13 -10.87 4.98
N LEU A 12 -9.04 -11.60 5.24
CA LEU A 12 -7.99 -11.89 4.25
C LEU A 12 -8.47 -12.83 3.13
N LYS A 13 -9.43 -13.74 3.40
CA LYS A 13 -10.05 -14.63 2.40
C LYS A 13 -11.11 -13.92 1.54
N GLU A 14 -11.89 -13.04 2.15
CA GLU A 14 -12.97 -12.29 1.47
C GLU A 14 -12.39 -11.15 0.61
N TYR A 15 -11.24 -10.58 1.01
CA TYR A 15 -10.57 -9.59 0.22
C TYR A 15 -10.06 -10.25 -1.06
N ASN A 16 -10.64 -9.84 -2.19
CA ASN A 16 -10.33 -10.36 -3.52
C ASN A 16 -8.95 -9.87 -3.98
N MET A 17 -7.90 -10.24 -3.23
CA MET A 17 -6.48 -9.96 -3.47
C MET A 17 -6.05 -10.45 -4.84
N THR A 18 -6.78 -11.41 -5.42
CA THR A 18 -6.63 -11.89 -6.79
C THR A 18 -6.81 -10.76 -7.80
N LYS A 19 -7.87 -9.95 -7.68
CA LYS A 19 -8.10 -8.80 -8.57
C LYS A 19 -7.06 -7.70 -8.36
N ALA A 20 -6.69 -7.41 -7.12
CA ALA A 20 -5.66 -6.41 -6.83
C ALA A 20 -4.29 -6.85 -7.37
N GLY A 21 -3.94 -8.12 -7.22
CA GLY A 21 -2.71 -8.72 -7.75
C GLY A 21 -2.69 -8.78 -9.27
N GLU A 22 -3.82 -9.12 -9.91
CA GLU A 22 -3.96 -9.07 -11.38
C GLU A 22 -3.77 -7.65 -11.91
N VAL A 23 -4.46 -6.66 -11.32
CA VAL A 23 -4.31 -5.25 -11.72
C VAL A 23 -2.86 -4.78 -11.53
N LEU A 24 -2.25 -5.05 -10.37
CA LEU A 24 -0.85 -4.69 -10.12
C LEU A 24 0.15 -5.33 -11.08
N ARG A 25 -0.14 -6.54 -11.57
CA ARG A 25 0.69 -7.25 -12.55
C ARG A 25 0.45 -6.79 -13.99
N THR A 26 -0.75 -6.31 -14.32
CA THR A 26 -1.04 -5.72 -15.64
C THR A 26 -0.39 -4.36 -15.85
N VAL A 27 0.01 -3.71 -14.75
CA VAL A 27 0.68 -2.41 -14.80
C VAL A 27 2.16 -2.59 -15.13
N ASP A 28 2.58 -2.06 -16.28
CA ASP A 28 4.00 -1.95 -16.63
C ASP A 28 4.61 -0.73 -15.92
N TRP A 29 5.17 -0.98 -14.75
CA TRP A 29 5.79 0.03 -13.89
C TRP A 29 6.99 0.70 -14.56
N THR A 30 7.78 -0.06 -15.33
CA THR A 30 8.93 0.48 -16.03
C THR A 30 8.48 1.47 -17.08
N LYS A 31 7.45 1.13 -17.86
CA LYS A 31 6.86 2.06 -18.83
C LYS A 31 6.30 3.32 -18.15
N LEU A 32 5.52 3.17 -17.08
CA LEU A 32 4.97 4.30 -16.32
C LEU A 32 6.05 5.27 -15.81
N LEU A 33 7.17 4.75 -15.29
CA LEU A 33 8.27 5.57 -14.79
C LEU A 33 9.01 6.33 -15.90
N HIS A 34 8.92 5.89 -17.15
CA HIS A 34 9.49 6.59 -18.30
C HIS A 34 8.50 7.59 -18.93
N GLU A 35 7.23 7.59 -18.53
CA GLU A 35 6.24 8.54 -19.04
C GLU A 35 6.51 9.95 -18.48
N PRO A 36 6.82 10.95 -19.33
CA PRO A 36 7.13 12.31 -18.87
C PRO A 36 5.94 12.97 -18.14
N MET A 37 4.71 12.59 -18.49
CA MET A 37 3.50 13.09 -17.83
C MET A 37 3.44 12.71 -16.35
N LEU A 38 3.96 11.53 -15.97
CA LEU A 38 4.03 11.11 -14.57
C LEU A 38 4.88 12.08 -13.77
N TRP A 39 6.06 12.45 -14.28
CA TRP A 39 6.99 13.35 -13.61
C TRP A 39 6.44 14.77 -13.49
N ILE A 40 5.72 15.25 -14.51
CA ILE A 40 5.02 16.54 -14.43
C ILE A 40 3.99 16.50 -13.29
N ALA A 41 3.18 15.44 -13.22
CA ALA A 41 2.19 15.28 -12.15
C ALA A 41 2.85 15.21 -10.75
N VAL A 42 3.95 14.47 -10.61
CA VAL A 42 4.71 14.36 -9.36
C VAL A 42 5.28 15.72 -8.95
N ILE A 43 5.90 16.47 -9.87
CA ILE A 43 6.47 17.79 -9.59
C ILE A 43 5.37 18.76 -9.17
N LEU A 44 4.25 18.80 -9.88
CA LEU A 44 3.11 19.65 -9.54
C LEU A 44 2.54 19.31 -8.17
N PHE A 45 2.38 18.01 -7.87
CA PHE A 45 1.91 17.55 -6.57
C PHE A 45 2.88 17.94 -5.45
N LEU A 46 4.19 17.69 -5.62
CA LEU A 46 5.20 18.05 -4.62
C LEU A 46 5.29 19.57 -4.43
N GLY A 47 5.22 20.34 -5.51
CA GLY A 47 5.16 21.81 -5.46
C GLY A 47 3.95 22.30 -4.68
N TRP A 48 2.77 21.71 -4.93
CA TRP A 48 1.55 22.02 -4.17
C TRP A 48 1.67 21.62 -2.69
N VAL A 49 2.24 20.46 -2.39
CA VAL A 49 2.49 20.00 -1.01
C VAL A 49 3.38 20.99 -0.27
N VAL A 50 4.47 21.45 -0.88
CA VAL A 50 5.39 22.42 -0.27
C VAL A 50 4.70 23.77 -0.08
N TRP A 51 3.97 24.25 -1.09
CA TRP A 51 3.26 25.54 -1.02
C TRP A 51 2.17 25.53 0.06
N LYS A 52 1.32 24.51 0.07
CA LYS A 52 0.21 24.40 1.04
C LYS A 52 0.64 23.77 2.37
N LYS A 53 1.92 23.43 2.53
CA LYS A 53 2.46 22.66 3.67
C LYS A 53 1.64 21.39 3.95
N ALA A 54 1.12 20.76 2.89
CA ALA A 54 0.21 19.61 2.95
C ALA A 54 0.95 18.29 3.17
N LEU A 55 1.83 18.24 4.18
CA LEU A 55 2.64 17.05 4.50
C LEU A 55 1.79 15.82 4.84
N ARG A 56 0.55 16.04 5.31
CA ARG A 56 -0.43 14.97 5.55
C ARG A 56 -0.81 14.26 4.24
N SER A 57 -1.09 15.01 3.18
CA SER A 57 -1.39 14.46 1.87
C SER A 57 -0.21 13.69 1.29
N LEU A 58 1.01 14.21 1.49
CA LEU A 58 2.24 13.51 1.10
C LEU A 58 2.39 12.17 1.82
N LEU A 59 2.15 12.14 3.15
CA LEU A 59 2.21 10.91 3.94
C LEU A 59 1.24 9.84 3.43
N VAL A 60 0.01 10.24 3.10
CA VAL A 60 -1.00 9.33 2.56
C VAL A 60 -0.55 8.76 1.22
N VAL A 61 -0.07 9.61 0.30
CA VAL A 61 0.42 9.15 -1.02
C VAL A 61 1.62 8.21 -0.85
N CYS A 62 2.59 8.55 -0.01
CA CYS A 62 3.73 7.68 0.29
C CYS A 62 3.28 6.34 0.90
N SER A 63 2.25 6.34 1.75
CA SER A 63 1.71 5.13 2.36
C SER A 63 1.01 4.24 1.34
N VAL A 64 0.29 4.83 0.38
CA VAL A 64 -0.31 4.10 -0.74
C VAL A 64 0.77 3.47 -1.61
N ILE A 65 1.82 4.21 -1.95
CA ILE A 65 2.96 3.66 -2.72
C ILE A 65 3.63 2.52 -1.95
N ALA A 66 3.90 2.71 -0.66
CA ALA A 66 4.50 1.67 0.18
C ALA A 66 3.60 0.42 0.28
N PHE A 67 2.27 0.59 0.34
CA PHE A 67 1.32 -0.52 0.33
C PHE A 67 1.32 -1.27 -1.01
N ILE A 68 1.37 -0.54 -2.14
CA ILE A 68 1.50 -1.14 -3.48
C ILE A 68 2.79 -1.97 -3.59
N VAL A 69 3.90 -1.42 -3.11
CA VAL A 69 5.20 -2.12 -3.07
C VAL A 69 5.12 -3.36 -2.20
N LEU A 70 4.50 -3.26 -1.01
CA LEU A 70 4.28 -4.39 -0.11
C LEU A 70 3.50 -5.51 -0.82
N LEU A 71 2.37 -5.16 -1.46
CA LEU A 71 1.58 -6.10 -2.23
C LEU A 71 2.41 -6.77 -3.34
N HIS A 72 3.22 -6.02 -4.07
CA HIS A 72 4.08 -6.57 -5.12
C HIS A 72 5.10 -7.60 -4.59
N TYR A 73 5.65 -7.39 -3.40
CA TYR A 73 6.63 -8.30 -2.79
C TYR A 73 6.05 -9.52 -2.08
N THR A 74 4.77 -9.44 -1.67
CA THR A 74 4.15 -10.45 -0.82
C THR A 74 3.03 -11.24 -1.49
N LEU A 75 2.37 -10.70 -2.50
CA LEU A 75 1.32 -11.42 -3.22
C LEU A 75 1.92 -12.55 -4.07
N PRO A 76 1.44 -13.80 -3.90
CA PRO A 76 1.78 -14.88 -4.81
C PRO A 76 1.09 -14.69 -6.18
N PRO A 77 1.55 -15.40 -7.23
CA PRO A 77 0.83 -15.51 -8.49
C PRO A 77 -0.62 -15.98 -8.29
N ALA A 78 -1.52 -15.55 -9.18
CA ALA A 78 -2.92 -15.95 -9.12
C ALA A 78 -3.06 -17.48 -9.18
N GLY A 79 -3.79 -18.06 -8.22
CA GLY A 79 -3.98 -19.51 -8.10
C GLY A 79 -2.99 -20.22 -7.17
N GLU A 80 -1.93 -19.54 -6.71
CA GLU A 80 -1.02 -20.09 -5.71
C GLU A 80 -1.43 -19.69 -4.29
N ALA A 81 -1.29 -20.63 -3.34
CA ALA A 81 -1.55 -20.36 -1.94
C ALA A 81 -0.53 -19.35 -1.38
N PHE A 82 -1.00 -18.47 -0.50
CA PHE A 82 -0.11 -17.59 0.26
C PHE A 82 0.87 -18.43 1.09
N SER A 83 2.16 -18.31 0.79
CA SER A 83 3.20 -18.90 1.64
C SER A 83 3.20 -18.22 3.00
N LEU A 84 3.22 -19.01 4.08
CA LEU A 84 3.36 -18.53 5.46
C LEU A 84 4.56 -17.57 5.62
N GLY A 85 5.65 -17.79 4.88
CA GLY A 85 6.83 -16.92 4.90
C GLY A 85 6.61 -15.53 4.31
N LYS A 86 5.60 -15.35 3.44
CA LYS A 86 5.22 -14.06 2.84
C LYS A 86 4.05 -13.39 3.58
N LEU A 87 3.28 -14.18 4.32
CA LEU A 87 2.15 -13.70 5.12
C LEU A 87 2.62 -12.84 6.30
N LEU A 88 3.72 -13.21 6.95
CA LEU A 88 4.29 -12.44 8.06
C LEU A 88 4.79 -11.04 7.65
N PRO A 89 5.64 -10.87 6.60
CA PRO A 89 6.04 -9.54 6.15
C PRO A 89 4.87 -8.73 5.59
N PHE A 90 3.87 -9.37 4.99
CA PHE A 90 2.64 -8.68 4.57
C PHE A 90 1.87 -8.10 5.75
N ALA A 91 1.51 -8.94 6.72
CA ALA A 91 0.77 -8.51 7.90
C ALA A 91 1.56 -7.47 8.71
N GLY A 92 2.87 -7.69 8.89
CA GLY A 92 3.76 -6.74 9.58
C GLY A 92 3.88 -5.41 8.84
N GLY A 93 4.01 -5.42 7.51
CA GLY A 93 4.04 -4.21 6.69
C GLY A 93 2.74 -3.43 6.76
N CYS A 94 1.59 -4.10 6.68
CA CYS A 94 0.27 -3.49 6.83
C CYS A 94 0.09 -2.87 8.22
N LEU A 95 0.45 -3.59 9.29
CA LEU A 95 0.40 -3.07 10.66
C LEU A 95 1.34 -1.87 10.84
N GLY A 96 2.54 -1.92 10.28
CA GLY A 96 3.49 -0.82 10.32
C GLY A 96 2.97 0.43 9.61
N LEU A 97 2.41 0.28 8.40
CA LEU A 97 1.78 1.38 7.67
C LEU A 97 0.58 1.94 8.42
N LEU A 98 -0.26 1.09 9.00
CA LEU A 98 -1.39 1.51 9.83
C LEU A 98 -0.92 2.31 11.05
N ALA A 99 0.05 1.80 11.80
CA ALA A 99 0.59 2.47 12.98
C ALA A 99 1.21 3.84 12.63
N LEU A 100 1.96 3.90 11.53
CA LEU A 100 2.58 5.13 11.03
C LEU A 100 1.51 6.17 10.65
N ASN A 101 0.46 5.76 9.92
CA ASN A 101 -0.63 6.66 9.56
C ASN A 101 -1.42 7.12 10.79
N ILE A 102 -1.78 6.22 11.72
CA ILE A 102 -2.47 6.60 12.95
C ILE A 102 -1.63 7.59 13.76
N TYR A 103 -0.34 7.32 13.95
CA TYR A 103 0.51 8.20 14.75
C TYR A 103 0.63 9.60 14.15
N PHE A 104 0.95 9.72 12.86
CA PHE A 104 1.20 11.03 12.24
C PHE A 104 -0.07 11.76 11.79
N LEU A 105 -1.16 11.07 11.47
CA LEU A 105 -2.42 11.72 11.05
C LEU A 105 -3.35 12.02 12.23
N ILE A 106 -3.38 11.17 13.25
CA ILE A 106 -4.33 11.28 14.36
C ILE A 106 -3.64 11.75 15.64
N ILE A 107 -2.58 11.06 16.10
CA ILE A 107 -2.04 11.30 17.45
C ILE A 107 -1.18 12.58 17.52
N ARG A 108 -0.19 12.70 16.64
CA ARG A 108 0.78 13.81 16.68
C ARG A 108 0.20 15.13 16.16
N ASN A 109 -0.88 15.03 15.40
CA ASN A 109 -1.46 16.13 14.64
C ASN A 109 -2.89 16.49 15.09
N GLY A 110 -3.45 15.74 16.05
CA GLY A 110 -4.68 16.04 16.76
C GLY A 110 -4.45 16.91 17.99
#